data_AF-U7UQT9-F1
#
_entry.id   AF-U7UQT9-F1
#
_cell.length_a   1.000
_cell.length_b   1.000
_cell.length_c   1.000
_cell.angle_alpha   90.00
_cell.angle_beta   90.00
_cell.angle_gamma   90.00
#
_symmetry.space_group_name_H-M   'P 1'
#
loop_
_entity.id
_entity.type
_entity.pdbx_description
1 polymer ?
#
loop_
_entity_poly.entity_id
_entity_poly.type
_entity_poly.pdbx_seq_one_letter_code
_entity_poly.pdbx_strand_id
1 'polypeptide(L)'
;MSKRFISSINYMRGICMLGVIAIHVGSVALLNPTPNLALVGVLEILSRFSVPAFFFLSAFGMFYSQPLHEPFHYMAYLRRRLRTVFVPYVTWSLFYLAFTAVLSHNWQAFAVANLTKTFFYGLAMYHIYFLVILLWFYLLMPLWRRLLHLMEHGALLSFIILFAANVLFNFYSSYIWTLHTDNPFLQDAFTYRLNYMVFHYLFIFMFGAYTAEHFEVVTAWLSRHSKLVIAFQLIASAAMLAAYCGVMTVLGYDALSAVFTVHQLSPCGMIYTVSTLLFLLWLWECRPVSPATHRIFSLLGNYSYPIYLVHPVFLSICTGFAARYGITLRAIYIIIIYCLVTAAASLWSVAISRLSLPRWLSICLQGK
;
A
#
# COMPACT_ATOMS: atom_id res chain seq x y z
N MET A 1 29.52 9.77 4.93
CA MET A 1 28.56 10.22 5.98
C MET A 1 27.73 9.02 6.42
N SER A 2 27.69 8.70 7.72
CA SER A 2 26.87 7.58 8.21
C SER A 2 25.39 7.85 7.92
N LYS A 3 24.72 6.94 7.20
CA LYS A 3 23.34 7.10 6.76
C LYS A 3 22.42 7.34 7.97
N ARG A 4 21.88 8.56 8.07
CA ARG A 4 21.00 9.00 9.15
C ARG A 4 19.66 8.26 9.04
N PHE A 5 19.17 7.68 10.13
CA PHE A 5 17.81 7.16 10.18
C PHE A 5 16.84 8.35 10.08
N ILE A 6 16.04 8.39 9.02
CA ILE A 6 15.06 9.45 8.80
C ILE A 6 13.75 9.03 9.48
N SER A 7 13.49 9.60 10.66
CA SER A 7 12.32 9.26 11.47
C SER A 7 10.99 9.59 10.77
N SER A 8 10.93 10.63 9.94
CA SER A 8 9.71 11.00 9.20
C SER A 8 9.24 9.89 8.26
N ILE A 9 10.16 9.23 7.56
CA ILE A 9 9.86 8.08 6.69
C ILE A 9 9.32 6.91 7.50
N ASN A 10 9.79 6.72 8.73
CA ASN A 10 9.24 5.72 9.62
C ASN A 10 7.81 6.07 10.08
N TYR A 11 7.54 7.33 10.39
CA TYR A 11 6.19 7.77 10.73
C TYR A 11 5.23 7.61 9.56
N MET A 12 5.69 7.90 8.34
CA MET A 12 4.93 7.68 7.12
C MET A 12 4.59 6.18 6.93
N ARG A 13 5.50 5.26 7.26
CA ARG A 13 5.17 3.82 7.28
C ARG A 13 4.07 3.50 8.29
N GLY A 14 4.14 4.10 9.47
CA GLY A 14 3.12 3.94 10.52
C GLY A 14 1.73 4.41 10.08
N ILE A 15 1.63 5.62 9.51
CA ILE A 15 0.33 6.14 9.03
C ILE A 15 -0.20 5.36 7.82
N CYS A 16 0.66 4.92 6.90
CA CYS A 16 0.24 4.07 5.79
C CYS A 16 -0.27 2.70 6.30
N MET A 17 0.31 2.17 7.37
CA MET A 17 -0.19 0.92 7.97
C MET A 17 -1.58 1.11 8.58
N LEU A 18 -1.81 2.22 9.29
CA LEU A 18 -3.16 2.57 9.76
C LEU A 18 -4.15 2.67 8.59
N GLY A 19 -3.74 3.32 7.51
CA GLY A 19 -4.59 3.44 6.32
C GLY A 19 -4.84 2.11 5.60
N VAL A 20 -3.89 1.17 5.55
CA VAL A 20 -4.15 -0.18 5.02
C VAL A 20 -5.20 -0.92 5.85
N ILE A 21 -5.12 -0.87 7.19
CA ILE A 21 -6.15 -1.45 8.05
C ILE A 21 -7.49 -0.75 7.83
N ALA A 22 -7.48 0.57 7.71
CA ALA A 22 -8.68 1.37 7.47
C ALA A 22 -9.38 0.97 6.16
N ILE A 23 -8.65 0.79 5.05
CA ILE A 23 -9.24 0.36 3.77
C ILE A 23 -9.98 -0.96 3.94
N HIS A 24 -9.34 -1.97 4.55
CA HIS A 24 -9.92 -3.30 4.68
C HIS A 24 -11.10 -3.35 5.67
N VAL A 25 -11.03 -2.59 6.76
CA VAL A 25 -12.16 -2.44 7.68
C VAL A 25 -13.29 -1.60 7.06
N GLY A 26 -12.95 -0.61 6.23
CA GLY A 26 -13.89 0.18 5.44
C GLY A 26 -14.66 -0.68 4.44
N SER A 27 -13.98 -1.57 3.71
CA SER A 27 -14.63 -2.51 2.79
C SER A 27 -15.58 -3.47 3.51
N VAL A 28 -15.31 -3.81 4.77
CA VAL A 28 -16.23 -4.59 5.61
C VAL A 28 -17.50 -3.81 5.94
N ALA A 29 -17.43 -2.48 6.07
CA ALA A 29 -18.61 -1.64 6.28
C ALA A 29 -19.57 -1.67 5.08
N LEU A 30 -19.06 -1.91 3.87
CA LEU A 30 -19.87 -2.07 2.65
C LEU A 30 -20.70 -3.37 2.61
N LEU A 31 -20.42 -4.34 3.50
CA LEU A 31 -21.25 -5.54 3.64
C LEU A 31 -22.61 -5.24 4.30
N ASN A 32 -22.74 -4.08 4.95
CA ASN A 32 -23.99 -3.62 5.51
C ASN A 32 -24.89 -3.06 4.37
N PRO A 33 -26.16 -3.47 4.24
CA PRO A 33 -27.07 -2.93 3.23
C PRO A 33 -27.26 -1.40 3.29
N THR A 34 -27.08 -0.80 4.46
CA THR A 34 -27.17 0.66 4.67
C THR A 34 -25.87 1.18 5.28
N PRO A 35 -24.77 1.20 4.50
CA PRO A 35 -23.47 1.58 5.01
C PRO A 35 -23.45 3.08 5.36
N ASN A 36 -22.71 3.45 6.42
CA ASN A 36 -22.47 4.85 6.71
C ASN A 36 -21.46 5.41 5.70
N LEU A 37 -21.95 6.16 4.70
CA LEU A 37 -21.15 6.66 3.59
C LEU A 37 -20.02 7.61 4.02
N ALA A 38 -20.21 8.38 5.10
CA ALA A 38 -19.17 9.25 5.63
C ALA A 38 -18.02 8.43 6.23
N LEU A 39 -18.35 7.38 6.98
CA LEU A 39 -17.35 6.46 7.53
C LEU A 39 -16.59 5.72 6.43
N VAL A 40 -17.29 5.24 5.39
CA VAL A 40 -16.65 4.64 4.20
C VAL A 40 -15.74 5.66 3.50
N GLY A 41 -16.20 6.92 3.35
CA GLY A 41 -15.40 8.00 2.80
C GLY A 41 -14.07 8.20 3.55
N VAL A 42 -14.09 8.12 4.88
CA VAL A 42 -12.86 8.26 5.68
C VAL A 42 -11.99 7.00 5.63
N LEU A 43 -12.57 5.84 5.95
CA LEU A 43 -11.81 4.60 6.11
C LEU A 43 -11.34 4.02 4.79
N GLU A 44 -12.14 4.14 3.73
CA GLU A 44 -11.86 3.50 2.46
C GLU A 44 -11.40 4.48 1.39
N ILE A 45 -12.09 5.61 1.19
CA ILE A 45 -11.72 6.56 0.12
C ILE A 45 -10.46 7.35 0.50
N LEU A 46 -10.44 7.99 1.67
CA LEU A 46 -9.29 8.81 2.08
C LEU A 46 -8.09 7.98 2.51
N SER A 47 -8.24 6.71 2.92
CA SER A 47 -7.07 5.92 3.35
C SER A 47 -6.34 5.22 2.20
N ARG A 48 -6.94 5.19 1.00
CA ARG A 48 -6.43 4.55 -0.23
C ARG A 48 -5.06 5.06 -0.71
N PHE A 49 -4.59 6.23 -0.28
CA PHE A 49 -3.23 6.70 -0.58
C PHE A 49 -2.15 5.73 -0.05
N SER A 50 -2.47 4.94 0.97
CA SER A 50 -1.52 4.11 1.72
C SER A 50 -0.80 3.08 0.86
N VAL A 51 -1.49 2.47 -0.11
CA VAL A 51 -0.90 1.44 -0.98
C VAL A 51 0.15 2.04 -1.91
N PRO A 52 -0.16 3.07 -2.74
CA PRO A 52 0.87 3.82 -3.48
C PRO A 52 2.00 4.38 -2.60
N ALA A 53 1.66 4.87 -1.40
CA ALA A 53 2.65 5.44 -0.49
C ALA A 53 3.67 4.40 -0.01
N PHE A 54 3.29 3.13 0.17
CA PHE A 54 4.27 2.08 0.46
C PHE A 54 5.26 1.82 -0.70
N PHE A 55 4.86 2.01 -1.96
CA PHE A 55 5.81 1.96 -3.08
C PHE A 55 6.78 3.14 -3.05
N PHE A 56 6.29 4.35 -2.76
CA PHE A 56 7.14 5.52 -2.53
C PHE A 56 8.14 5.28 -1.40
N LEU A 57 7.69 4.80 -0.23
CA LEU A 57 8.54 4.55 0.94
C LEU A 57 9.54 3.41 0.71
N SER A 58 9.17 2.43 -0.13
CA SER A 58 10.06 1.34 -0.54
C SER A 58 11.16 1.86 -1.46
N ALA A 59 10.82 2.63 -2.49
CA ALA A 59 11.79 3.27 -3.37
C ALA A 59 12.72 4.20 -2.59
N PHE A 60 12.15 5.07 -1.75
CA PHE A 60 12.90 6.00 -0.91
C PHE A 60 13.95 5.26 -0.08
N GLY A 61 13.52 4.26 0.70
CA GLY A 61 14.43 3.51 1.57
C GLY A 61 15.53 2.76 0.80
N MET A 62 15.29 2.42 -0.46
CA MET A 62 16.29 1.76 -1.30
C MET A 62 17.33 2.74 -1.82
N PHE A 63 16.91 3.79 -2.51
CA PHE A 63 17.82 4.79 -3.10
C PHE A 63 18.60 5.53 -2.01
N TYR A 64 17.97 5.81 -0.86
CA TYR A 64 18.69 6.36 0.29
C TYR A 64 19.75 5.40 0.85
N SER A 65 19.50 4.09 0.80
CA SER A 65 20.46 3.07 1.27
C SER A 65 21.54 2.72 0.25
N GLN A 66 21.28 2.92 -1.04
CA GLN A 66 22.16 2.60 -2.16
C GLN A 66 22.03 3.70 -3.22
N PRO A 67 22.67 4.87 -2.98
CA PRO A 67 22.58 6.04 -3.83
C PRO A 67 22.82 5.73 -5.31
N LEU A 68 22.21 6.54 -6.18
CA LEU A 68 22.22 6.31 -7.63
C LEU A 68 23.64 6.25 -8.21
N HIS A 69 24.53 7.12 -7.74
CA HIS A 69 25.91 7.24 -8.24
C HIS A 69 26.92 6.30 -7.56
N GLU A 70 26.49 5.47 -6.60
CA GLU A 70 27.33 4.44 -5.99
C GLU A 70 27.31 3.13 -6.80
N PRO A 71 28.36 2.29 -6.74
CA PRO A 71 28.41 1.01 -7.44
C PRO A 71 27.26 0.08 -7.00
N PHE A 72 26.53 -0.47 -7.98
CA PHE A 72 25.35 -1.30 -7.73
C PHE A 72 25.60 -2.79 -7.99
N HIS A 73 25.77 -3.56 -6.92
CA HIS A 73 25.87 -5.02 -6.99
C HIS A 73 24.50 -5.69 -7.02
N TYR A 74 23.93 -5.83 -8.22
CA TYR A 74 22.56 -6.32 -8.43
C TYR A 74 22.27 -7.69 -7.78
N MET A 75 23.14 -8.69 -7.94
CA MET A 75 22.91 -10.03 -7.37
C MET A 75 22.88 -10.04 -5.84
N ALA A 76 23.79 -9.28 -5.20
CA ALA A 76 23.83 -9.16 -3.75
C ALA A 76 22.58 -8.43 -3.21
N TYR A 77 22.17 -7.37 -3.91
CA TYR A 77 20.92 -6.65 -3.64
C TYR A 77 19.71 -7.59 -3.75
N LEU A 78 19.57 -8.30 -4.88
CA LEU A 78 18.41 -9.14 -5.16
C LEU A 78 18.31 -10.28 -4.15
N ARG A 79 19.42 -10.96 -3.83
CA ARG A 79 19.46 -12.02 -2.82
C ARG A 79 18.95 -11.53 -1.45
N ARG A 80 19.36 -10.33 -1.02
CA ARG A 80 18.87 -9.74 0.23
C ARG A 80 17.37 -9.49 0.17
N ARG A 81 16.86 -8.93 -0.93
CA ARG A 81 15.43 -8.60 -1.09
C ARG A 81 14.54 -9.82 -1.21
N LEU A 82 14.96 -10.83 -1.98
CA LEU A 82 14.26 -12.11 -2.05
C LEU A 82 14.16 -12.75 -0.66
N ARG A 83 15.25 -12.75 0.11
CA ARG A 83 15.20 -13.25 1.49
C ARG A 83 14.22 -12.47 2.36
N THR A 84 14.18 -11.14 2.28
CA THR A 84 13.34 -10.31 3.16
C THR A 84 11.89 -10.15 2.71
N VAL A 85 11.57 -10.47 1.45
CA VAL A 85 10.22 -10.26 0.87
C VAL A 85 9.65 -11.52 0.23
N PHE A 86 10.43 -12.24 -0.58
CA PHE A 86 9.94 -13.47 -1.24
C PHE A 86 9.71 -14.62 -0.24
N VAL A 87 10.59 -14.80 0.75
CA VAL A 87 10.40 -15.83 1.78
C VAL A 87 9.14 -15.58 2.63
N PRO A 88 8.91 -14.37 3.19
CA PRO A 88 7.63 -14.07 3.82
C PRO A 88 6.45 -14.21 2.87
N TYR A 89 6.56 -13.75 1.62
CA TYR A 89 5.49 -13.86 0.63
C TYR A 89 5.04 -15.31 0.46
N VAL A 90 5.96 -16.24 0.24
CA VAL A 90 5.64 -17.67 0.08
C VAL A 90 5.07 -18.24 1.38
N THR A 91 5.70 -17.94 2.52
CA THR A 91 5.28 -18.46 3.84
C THR A 91 3.84 -18.01 4.17
N TRP A 92 3.55 -16.71 4.04
CA TRP A 92 2.24 -16.16 4.37
C TRP A 92 1.19 -16.54 3.33
N SER A 93 1.56 -16.70 2.06
CA SER A 93 0.64 -17.23 1.05
C SER A 93 0.20 -18.66 1.40
N LEU A 94 1.15 -19.53 1.78
CA LEU A 94 0.83 -20.89 2.24
C LEU A 94 -0.02 -20.89 3.50
N PHE A 95 0.34 -20.06 4.49
CA PHE A 95 -0.45 -19.88 5.70
C PHE A 95 -1.89 -19.46 5.38
N TYR A 96 -2.07 -18.49 4.49
CA TYR A 96 -3.40 -18.00 4.14
C TYR A 96 -4.23 -18.99 3.33
N LEU A 97 -3.59 -19.75 2.43
CA LEU A 97 -4.24 -20.86 1.75
C LEU A 97 -4.74 -21.91 2.76
N ALA A 98 -3.91 -22.30 3.73
CA ALA A 98 -4.32 -23.22 4.78
C ALA A 98 -5.43 -22.62 5.67
N PHE A 99 -5.26 -21.36 6.09
CA PHE A 99 -6.22 -20.64 6.93
C PHE A 99 -7.61 -20.58 6.29
N THR A 100 -7.68 -20.19 5.01
CA THR A 100 -8.94 -20.13 4.25
C THR A 100 -9.52 -21.52 3.98
N ALA A 101 -8.68 -22.51 3.67
CA ALA A 101 -9.14 -23.88 3.44
C ALA A 101 -9.75 -24.51 4.69
N VAL A 102 -9.16 -24.27 5.87
CA VAL A 102 -9.70 -24.72 7.15
C VAL A 102 -11.03 -24.03 7.46
N LEU A 103 -11.12 -22.71 7.30
CA LEU A 103 -12.34 -21.94 7.60
C LEU A 103 -13.50 -22.25 6.64
N SER A 104 -13.22 -22.48 5.36
CA SER A 104 -14.23 -22.78 4.34
C SER A 104 -14.52 -24.27 4.17
N HIS A 105 -13.78 -25.14 4.88
CA HIS A 105 -13.76 -26.60 4.67
C HIS A 105 -13.48 -27.00 3.20
N ASN A 106 -12.77 -26.16 2.43
CA ASN A 106 -12.49 -26.37 1.02
C ASN A 106 -10.98 -26.34 0.72
N TRP A 107 -10.42 -27.49 0.36
CA TRP A 107 -9.00 -27.66 0.06
C TRP A 107 -8.64 -27.52 -1.43
N GLN A 108 -9.60 -27.18 -2.30
CA GLN A 108 -9.38 -27.03 -3.74
C GLN A 108 -8.34 -25.94 -4.09
N ALA A 109 -8.12 -24.99 -3.18
CA ALA A 109 -7.07 -23.98 -3.32
C ALA A 109 -5.64 -24.57 -3.38
N PHE A 110 -5.44 -25.81 -2.90
CA PHE A 110 -4.16 -26.53 -2.97
C PHE A 110 -3.97 -27.36 -4.25
N ALA A 111 -4.94 -27.36 -5.18
CA ALA A 111 -4.74 -27.96 -6.49
C ALA A 111 -3.57 -27.27 -7.22
N VAL A 112 -2.72 -28.05 -7.90
CA VAL A 112 -1.46 -27.55 -8.50
C VAL A 112 -1.67 -26.35 -9.43
N ALA A 113 -2.71 -26.38 -10.27
CA ALA A 113 -3.07 -25.27 -11.16
C ALA A 113 -3.49 -24.00 -10.39
N ASN A 114 -4.18 -24.15 -9.25
CA ASN A 114 -4.57 -23.02 -8.41
C ASN A 114 -3.38 -22.46 -7.62
N LEU A 115 -2.44 -23.32 -7.21
CA LEU A 115 -1.22 -22.89 -6.53
C LEU A 115 -0.35 -22.01 -7.42
N THR A 116 -0.06 -22.43 -8.66
CA THR A 116 0.77 -21.65 -9.58
C THR A 116 0.16 -20.28 -9.85
N LYS A 117 -1.14 -20.23 -10.14
CA LYS A 117 -1.91 -19.00 -10.30
C LYS A 117 -1.86 -18.11 -9.05
N THR A 118 -2.06 -18.71 -7.88
CA THR A 118 -2.05 -17.99 -6.59
C THR A 118 -0.70 -17.36 -6.32
N PHE A 119 0.40 -18.09 -6.52
CA PHE A 119 1.75 -17.58 -6.30
C PHE A 119 2.21 -16.58 -7.36
N PHE A 120 1.68 -16.62 -8.57
CA PHE A 120 2.04 -15.65 -9.59
C PHE A 120 1.30 -14.32 -9.40
N TYR A 121 0.00 -14.36 -9.10
CA TYR A 121 -0.85 -13.17 -8.98
C TYR A 121 -1.11 -12.71 -7.54
N GLY A 122 -0.53 -13.38 -6.53
CA GLY A 122 -0.68 -13.01 -5.11
C GLY A 122 -2.10 -13.17 -4.57
N LEU A 123 -2.81 -14.23 -4.98
CA LEU A 123 -4.24 -14.41 -4.70
C LEU A 123 -4.54 -15.04 -3.33
N ALA A 124 -3.51 -15.35 -2.53
CA ALA A 124 -3.69 -16.07 -1.28
C ALA A 124 -4.51 -15.29 -0.25
N MET A 125 -4.36 -13.96 -0.23
CA MET A 125 -5.21 -13.02 0.49
C MET A 125 -5.21 -11.68 -0.22
N TYR A 126 -6.28 -10.90 -0.01
CA TYR A 126 -6.54 -9.63 -0.68
C TYR A 126 -5.40 -8.58 -0.59
N HIS A 127 -4.49 -8.66 0.38
CA HIS A 127 -3.40 -7.70 0.57
C HIS A 127 -2.07 -8.19 -0.01
N ILE A 128 -1.91 -9.52 -0.17
CA ILE A 128 -0.64 -10.19 -0.46
C ILE A 128 -0.09 -9.82 -1.85
N TYR A 129 -0.95 -9.45 -2.80
CA TYR A 129 -0.53 -8.98 -4.12
C TYR A 129 0.47 -7.82 -4.07
N PHE A 130 0.41 -6.97 -3.04
CA PHE A 130 1.36 -5.87 -2.88
C PHE A 130 2.82 -6.37 -2.85
N LEU A 131 3.09 -7.52 -2.22
CA LEU A 131 4.43 -8.13 -2.20
C LEU A 131 4.87 -8.60 -3.59
N VAL A 132 3.94 -9.07 -4.43
CA VAL A 132 4.22 -9.49 -5.81
C VAL A 132 4.70 -8.29 -6.63
N ILE A 133 3.95 -7.18 -6.61
CA ILE A 133 4.34 -5.96 -7.31
C ILE A 133 5.69 -5.44 -6.79
N LEU A 134 5.90 -5.48 -5.47
CA LEU A 134 7.15 -5.05 -4.87
C LEU A 134 8.35 -5.90 -5.32
N LEU A 135 8.18 -7.22 -5.44
CA LEU A 135 9.19 -8.13 -5.98
C LEU A 135 9.51 -7.82 -7.45
N TRP A 136 8.50 -7.50 -8.28
CA TRP A 136 8.73 -7.05 -9.65
C TRP A 136 9.51 -5.74 -9.71
N PHE A 137 9.21 -4.77 -8.83
CA PHE A 137 10.01 -3.54 -8.72
C PHE A 137 11.47 -3.85 -8.35
N TYR A 138 11.71 -4.81 -7.47
CA TYR A 138 13.07 -5.19 -7.06
C TYR A 138 13.83 -5.94 -8.16
N LEU A 139 13.16 -6.82 -8.90
CA LEU A 139 13.74 -7.51 -10.04
C LEU A 139 14.15 -6.53 -11.14
N LEU A 140 13.31 -5.53 -11.40
CA LEU A 140 13.53 -4.51 -12.43
C LEU A 140 14.40 -3.33 -11.94
N MET A 141 15.06 -3.44 -10.79
CA MET A 141 15.87 -2.36 -10.21
C MET A 141 16.92 -1.76 -11.16
N PRO A 142 17.68 -2.54 -11.97
CA PRO A 142 18.62 -1.97 -12.93
C PRO A 142 17.95 -1.03 -13.96
N LEU A 143 16.73 -1.35 -14.39
CA LEU A 143 15.94 -0.53 -15.30
C LEU A 143 15.53 0.79 -14.62
N TRP A 144 15.06 0.73 -13.38
CA TRP A 144 14.63 1.93 -12.64
C TRP A 144 15.79 2.87 -12.32
N ARG A 145 16.98 2.35 -11.99
CA ARG A 145 18.17 3.19 -11.80
C ARG A 145 18.55 3.93 -13.10
N ARG A 146 18.53 3.25 -14.24
CA ARG A 146 18.77 3.88 -15.55
C ARG A 146 17.71 4.94 -15.85
N LEU A 147 16.45 4.62 -15.62
CA LEU A 147 15.34 5.56 -15.82
C LEU A 147 15.52 6.82 -14.96
N LEU A 148 15.82 6.67 -13.67
CA LEU A 148 16.04 7.81 -12.77
C LEU A 148 17.17 8.71 -13.27
N HIS A 149 18.28 8.12 -13.70
CA HIS A 149 19.42 8.88 -14.21
C HIS A 149 19.09 9.69 -15.48
N LEU A 150 18.27 9.13 -16.37
CA LEU A 150 17.77 9.86 -17.54
C LEU A 150 16.84 11.01 -17.12
N MET A 151 16.01 10.79 -16.10
CA MET A 151 15.08 11.80 -15.59
C MET A 151 15.81 12.97 -14.91
N GLU A 152 16.98 12.77 -14.31
CA GLU A 152 17.74 13.84 -13.62
C GLU A 152 18.09 15.03 -14.54
N HIS A 153 18.33 14.78 -15.83
CA HIS A 153 18.70 15.82 -16.81
C HIS A 153 17.55 16.79 -17.14
N GLY A 154 16.32 16.46 -16.75
CA GLY A 154 15.11 17.24 -17.00
C GLY A 154 13.99 16.91 -16.02
N ALA A 155 14.32 16.81 -14.72
CA ALA A 155 13.48 16.16 -13.71
C ALA A 155 12.02 16.61 -13.73
N LEU A 156 11.77 17.92 -13.75
CA LEU A 156 10.40 18.45 -13.74
C LEU A 156 9.60 17.96 -14.96
N LEU A 157 10.15 18.12 -16.17
CA LEU A 157 9.48 17.69 -17.40
C LEU A 157 9.27 16.18 -17.43
N SER A 158 10.29 15.40 -17.04
CA SER A 158 10.20 13.95 -16.97
C SER A 158 9.13 13.47 -16.00
N PHE A 159 9.00 14.10 -14.82
CA PHE A 159 7.96 13.75 -13.86
C PHE A 159 6.56 14.18 -14.31
N ILE A 160 6.42 15.31 -15.01
CA ILE A 160 5.14 15.72 -15.61
C ILE A 160 4.70 14.70 -16.67
N ILE A 161 5.61 14.32 -17.57
CA ILE A 161 5.33 13.32 -18.61
C ILE A 161 5.00 11.97 -17.97
N LEU A 162 5.79 11.52 -17.00
CA LEU A 162 5.57 10.25 -16.31
C LEU A 162 4.24 10.24 -15.53
N PHE A 163 3.88 11.35 -14.88
CA PHE A 163 2.60 11.48 -14.20
C PHE A 163 1.43 11.40 -15.18
N ALA A 164 1.47 12.18 -16.27
CA ALA A 164 0.43 12.19 -17.29
C ALA A 164 0.28 10.81 -17.96
N ALA A 165 1.40 10.17 -18.33
CA ALA A 165 1.40 8.82 -18.88
C ALA A 165 0.82 7.80 -17.89
N ASN A 166 1.15 7.90 -16.60
CA ASN A 166 0.65 6.97 -15.61
C ASN A 166 -0.85 7.18 -15.32
N VAL A 167 -1.33 8.43 -15.31
CA VAL A 167 -2.77 8.77 -15.22
C VAL A 167 -3.53 8.21 -16.42
N LEU A 168 -3.03 8.44 -17.64
CA LEU A 168 -3.66 7.93 -18.86
C LEU A 168 -3.70 6.40 -18.87
N PHE A 169 -2.59 5.76 -18.53
CA PHE A 169 -2.49 4.31 -18.44
C PHE A 169 -3.45 3.72 -17.41
N ASN A 170 -3.52 4.32 -16.21
CA ASN A 170 -4.42 3.85 -15.16
C ASN A 170 -5.88 4.09 -15.50
N PHE A 171 -6.20 5.23 -16.13
CA PHE A 171 -7.54 5.52 -16.62
C PHE A 171 -7.96 4.48 -17.68
N TYR A 172 -7.13 4.27 -18.70
CA TYR A 172 -7.38 3.27 -19.73
C TYR A 172 -7.53 1.88 -19.11
N SER A 173 -6.60 1.46 -18.26
CA SER A 173 -6.63 0.14 -17.63
C SER A 173 -7.83 -0.08 -16.69
N SER A 174 -8.31 0.96 -16.00
CA SER A 174 -9.37 0.80 -14.98
C SER A 174 -10.77 0.94 -15.57
N TYR A 175 -10.94 1.76 -16.61
CA TYR A 175 -12.28 2.11 -17.11
C TYR A 175 -12.58 1.66 -18.54
N ILE A 176 -11.57 1.42 -19.37
CA ILE A 176 -11.76 1.15 -20.82
C ILE A 176 -11.30 -0.25 -21.19
N TRP A 177 -10.13 -0.65 -20.69
CA TRP A 177 -9.51 -1.89 -21.08
C TRP A 177 -10.35 -3.05 -20.57
N THR A 178 -10.97 -3.75 -21.52
CA THR A 178 -11.72 -5.00 -21.32
C THR A 178 -11.22 -6.00 -22.36
N LEU A 179 -10.78 -7.17 -21.89
CA LEU A 179 -10.33 -8.27 -22.74
C LEU A 179 -11.08 -9.51 -22.31
N HIS A 180 -11.72 -10.15 -23.28
CA HIS A 180 -12.34 -11.47 -23.13
C HIS A 180 -11.68 -12.39 -24.14
N THR A 181 -11.05 -13.45 -23.66
CA THR A 181 -10.34 -14.42 -24.50
C THR A 181 -10.59 -15.83 -23.99
N ASP A 182 -10.69 -16.79 -24.91
CA ASP A 182 -10.88 -18.20 -24.59
C ASP A 182 -9.62 -18.84 -23.98
N ASN A 183 -8.45 -18.18 -24.07
CA ASN A 183 -7.22 -18.67 -23.46
C ASN A 183 -7.19 -18.33 -21.95
N PRO A 184 -7.24 -19.34 -21.05
CA PRO A 184 -7.33 -19.09 -19.61
C PRO A 184 -6.14 -18.30 -19.05
N PHE A 185 -4.93 -18.49 -19.59
CA PHE A 185 -3.74 -17.79 -19.13
C PHE A 185 -3.78 -16.30 -19.48
N LEU A 186 -4.22 -15.96 -20.70
CA LEU A 186 -4.36 -14.57 -21.11
C LEU A 186 -5.50 -13.88 -20.38
N GLN A 187 -6.61 -14.60 -20.17
CA GLN A 187 -7.73 -14.10 -19.38
C GLN A 187 -7.30 -13.80 -17.94
N ASP A 188 -6.56 -14.72 -17.31
CA ASP A 188 -6.06 -14.53 -15.94
C ASP A 188 -5.05 -13.37 -15.85
N ALA A 189 -4.09 -13.31 -16.77
CA ALA A 189 -3.12 -12.21 -16.82
C ALA A 189 -3.83 -10.86 -16.94
N PHE A 190 -4.89 -10.80 -17.76
CA PHE A 190 -5.69 -9.61 -17.90
C PHE A 190 -6.52 -9.29 -16.64
N THR A 191 -7.24 -10.26 -16.09
CA THR A 191 -8.10 -10.10 -14.90
C THR A 191 -7.29 -9.64 -13.68
N TYR A 192 -6.10 -10.22 -13.47
CA TYR A 192 -5.26 -9.90 -12.31
C TYR A 192 -4.15 -8.88 -12.61
N ARG A 193 -4.25 -8.11 -13.70
CA ARG A 193 -3.24 -7.12 -14.11
C ARG A 193 -2.85 -6.13 -13.00
N LEU A 194 -3.82 -5.72 -12.17
CA LEU A 194 -3.61 -4.82 -11.04
C LEU A 194 -2.69 -5.41 -9.95
N ASN A 195 -2.53 -6.74 -9.90
CA ASN A 195 -1.80 -7.45 -8.86
C ASN A 195 -0.31 -7.66 -9.17
N TYR A 196 0.14 -7.44 -10.40
CA TYR A 196 1.54 -7.67 -10.78
C TYR A 196 2.14 -6.56 -11.66
N MET A 197 1.32 -5.77 -12.36
CA MET A 197 1.79 -4.80 -13.32
C MET A 197 2.35 -3.54 -12.63
N VAL A 198 3.68 -3.42 -12.64
CA VAL A 198 4.42 -2.31 -12.00
C VAL A 198 4.07 -0.93 -12.54
N PHE A 199 3.61 -0.85 -13.80
CA PHE A 199 3.30 0.43 -14.46
C PHE A 199 2.22 1.23 -13.73
N HIS A 200 1.31 0.59 -13.00
CA HIS A 200 0.30 1.29 -12.20
C HIS A 200 0.88 2.23 -11.14
N TYR A 201 2.09 1.91 -10.65
CA TYR A 201 2.75 2.61 -9.55
C TYR A 201 4.12 3.18 -9.97
N LEU A 202 4.43 3.20 -11.26
CA LEU A 202 5.76 3.61 -11.72
C LEU A 202 6.06 5.07 -11.35
N PHE A 203 5.11 5.98 -11.56
CA PHE A 203 5.29 7.38 -11.17
C PHE A 203 5.62 7.53 -9.68
N ILE A 204 4.82 6.91 -8.81
CA ILE A 204 4.95 7.08 -7.35
C ILE A 204 6.24 6.45 -6.82
N PHE A 205 6.65 5.34 -7.42
CA PHE A 205 7.90 4.66 -7.11
C PHE A 205 9.10 5.53 -7.52
N MET A 206 9.12 6.05 -8.75
CA MET A 206 10.19 6.94 -9.23
C MET A 206 10.23 8.24 -8.43
N PHE A 207 9.07 8.76 -8.01
CA PHE A 207 8.98 9.94 -7.16
C PHE A 207 9.62 9.71 -5.78
N GLY A 208 9.44 8.52 -5.21
CA GLY A 208 10.12 8.10 -3.99
C GLY A 208 11.63 7.97 -4.15
N ALA A 209 12.08 7.45 -5.29
CA ALA A 209 13.50 7.35 -5.62
C ALA A 209 14.16 8.73 -5.76
N TYR A 210 13.55 9.64 -6.53
CA TYR A 210 14.02 11.01 -6.67
C TYR A 210 14.05 11.77 -5.35
N THR A 211 13.01 11.60 -4.52
CA THR A 211 12.95 12.23 -3.20
C THR A 211 14.04 11.74 -2.26
N ALA A 212 14.51 10.50 -2.41
CA ALA A 212 15.64 9.99 -1.64
C ALA A 212 16.98 10.59 -2.06
N GLU A 213 17.23 10.74 -3.36
CA GLU A 213 18.47 11.34 -3.87
C GLU A 213 18.55 12.85 -3.59
N HIS A 214 17.41 13.55 -3.67
CA HIS A 214 17.33 15.01 -3.48
C HIS A 214 16.62 15.42 -2.19
N PHE A 215 16.78 14.63 -1.13
CA PHE A 215 15.99 14.78 0.11
C PHE A 215 16.07 16.19 0.73
N GLU A 216 17.27 16.77 0.79
CA GLU A 216 17.47 18.11 1.36
C GLU A 216 16.79 19.20 0.51
N VAL A 217 16.88 19.09 -0.81
CA VAL A 217 16.25 20.04 -1.75
C VAL A 217 14.74 19.96 -1.65
N VAL A 218 14.17 18.75 -1.59
CA VAL A 218 12.73 18.53 -1.47
C VAL A 218 12.21 19.10 -0.14
N THR A 219 12.88 18.81 0.98
CA THR A 219 12.44 19.29 2.31
C THR A 219 12.57 20.82 2.46
N ALA A 220 13.61 21.43 1.88
CA ALA A 220 13.75 22.88 1.79
C ALA A 220 12.61 23.51 0.96
N TRP A 221 12.26 22.91 -0.18
CA TRP A 221 11.14 23.38 -1.00
C TRP A 221 9.80 23.27 -0.26
N LEU A 222 9.54 22.15 0.41
CA LEU A 222 8.33 21.91 1.21
C LEU A 222 8.19 22.93 2.34
N SER A 223 9.29 23.24 3.03
CA SER A 223 9.31 24.23 4.11
C SER A 223 8.95 25.64 3.58
N ARG A 224 9.51 26.02 2.44
CA ARG A 224 9.26 27.33 1.80
C ARG A 224 7.83 27.46 1.28
N HIS A 225 7.23 26.39 0.75
CA HIS A 225 5.92 26.41 0.12
C HIS A 225 4.81 25.74 0.95
N SER A 226 4.96 25.70 2.28
CA SER A 226 4.03 25.02 3.20
C SER A 226 2.55 25.38 2.98
N LYS A 227 2.22 26.66 2.78
CA LYS A 227 0.83 27.09 2.50
C LYS A 227 0.26 26.47 1.24
N LEU A 228 1.07 26.36 0.18
CA LEU A 228 0.70 25.72 -1.08
C LEU A 228 0.48 24.22 -0.88
N VAL A 229 1.36 23.55 -0.12
CA VAL A 229 1.22 22.12 0.19
C VAL A 229 -0.08 21.84 0.96
N ILE A 230 -0.40 22.66 1.97
CA ILE A 230 -1.64 22.54 2.74
C ILE A 230 -2.86 22.79 1.84
N ALA A 231 -2.85 23.87 1.06
CA ALA A 231 -3.95 24.18 0.15
C ALA A 231 -4.16 23.05 -0.88
N PHE A 232 -3.08 22.52 -1.45
CA PHE A 232 -3.11 21.40 -2.38
C PHE A 232 -3.70 20.15 -1.73
N GLN A 233 -3.29 19.81 -0.51
CA GLN A 233 -3.87 18.69 0.24
C GLN A 233 -5.37 18.87 0.49
N LEU A 234 -5.80 20.06 0.92
CA LEU A 234 -7.20 20.34 1.21
C LEU A 234 -8.06 20.25 -0.05
N ILE A 235 -7.60 20.87 -1.15
CA ILE A 235 -8.28 20.82 -2.45
C ILE A 235 -8.35 19.39 -2.98
N ALA A 236 -7.24 18.64 -2.95
CA ALA A 236 -7.21 17.27 -3.43
C ALA A 236 -8.08 16.33 -2.58
N SER A 237 -8.11 16.52 -1.25
CA SER A 237 -9.01 15.77 -0.35
C SER A 237 -10.47 16.07 -0.63
N ALA A 238 -10.81 17.35 -0.81
CA ALA A 238 -12.16 17.79 -1.16
C ALA A 238 -12.57 17.25 -2.54
N ALA A 239 -11.68 17.27 -3.54
CA ALA A 239 -11.92 16.71 -4.86
C ALA A 239 -12.15 15.20 -4.82
N MET A 240 -11.38 14.46 -4.01
CA MET A 240 -11.55 13.01 -3.84
C MET A 240 -12.93 12.68 -3.23
N LEU A 241 -13.33 13.40 -2.18
CA LEU A 241 -14.64 13.23 -1.55
C LEU A 241 -15.79 13.70 -2.45
N ALA A 242 -15.62 14.81 -3.17
CA ALA A 242 -16.59 15.31 -4.11
C ALA A 242 -16.79 14.35 -5.29
N ALA A 243 -15.72 13.73 -5.80
CA ALA A 243 -15.81 12.68 -6.81
C ALA A 243 -16.55 11.46 -6.28
N TYR A 244 -16.23 11.00 -5.06
CA TYR A 244 -16.93 9.89 -4.41
C TYR A 244 -18.43 10.16 -4.23
N CYS A 245 -18.80 11.33 -3.70
CA CYS A 245 -20.21 11.71 -3.59
C CYS A 245 -20.87 11.92 -4.95
N GLY A 246 -20.14 12.51 -5.91
CA GLY A 246 -20.63 12.85 -7.24
C GLY A 246 -20.99 11.63 -8.08
N VAL A 247 -20.20 10.55 -8.03
CA VAL A 247 -20.57 9.31 -8.74
C VAL A 247 -21.85 8.68 -8.17
N MET A 248 -22.09 8.83 -6.86
CA MET A 248 -23.33 8.33 -6.25
C MET A 248 -24.53 9.21 -6.60
N THR A 249 -24.39 10.54 -6.51
CA THR A 249 -25.52 11.47 -6.71
C THR A 249 -25.85 11.73 -8.18
N VAL A 250 -24.84 11.78 -9.07
CA VAL A 250 -25.02 12.12 -10.49
C VAL A 250 -25.17 10.87 -11.35
N LEU A 251 -24.35 9.83 -11.10
CA LEU A 251 -24.37 8.60 -11.90
C LEU A 251 -25.23 7.49 -11.28
N GLY A 252 -25.78 7.71 -10.07
CA GLY A 252 -26.64 6.76 -9.39
C GLY A 252 -25.91 5.50 -8.91
N TYR A 253 -24.59 5.57 -8.71
CA TYR A 253 -23.80 4.43 -8.26
C TYR A 253 -24.13 4.09 -6.80
N ASP A 254 -24.18 2.80 -6.49
CA ASP A 254 -24.19 2.34 -5.11
C ASP A 254 -22.82 2.56 -4.43
N ALA A 255 -22.76 2.39 -3.11
CA ALA A 255 -21.54 2.65 -2.35
C ALA A 255 -20.37 1.78 -2.82
N LEU A 256 -20.63 0.52 -3.19
CA LEU A 256 -19.63 -0.43 -3.65
C LEU A 256 -19.04 0.00 -5.01
N SER A 257 -19.90 0.31 -5.97
CA SER A 257 -19.50 0.79 -7.30
C SER A 257 -18.75 2.11 -7.20
N ALA A 258 -19.22 3.03 -6.34
CA ALA A 258 -18.55 4.31 -6.11
C ALA A 258 -17.11 4.14 -5.60
N VAL A 259 -16.89 3.21 -4.67
CA VAL A 259 -15.56 2.87 -4.16
C VAL A 259 -14.67 2.21 -5.22
N PHE A 260 -15.23 1.38 -6.10
CA PHE A 260 -14.49 0.80 -7.22
C PHE A 260 -14.16 1.81 -8.31
N THR A 261 -15.01 2.82 -8.52
CA THR A 261 -14.77 3.90 -9.49
C THR A 261 -13.78 4.93 -8.97
N VAL A 262 -13.91 5.35 -7.71
CA VAL A 262 -13.07 6.39 -7.09
C VAL A 262 -12.01 5.73 -6.20
N HIS A 263 -10.97 5.20 -6.84
CA HIS A 263 -9.87 4.47 -6.17
C HIS A 263 -8.52 5.18 -6.33
N GLN A 264 -7.47 4.66 -5.68
CA GLN A 264 -6.12 5.25 -5.67
C GLN A 264 -5.46 5.41 -7.05
N LEU A 265 -5.89 4.65 -8.07
CA LEU A 265 -5.37 4.75 -9.43
C LEU A 265 -6.26 5.60 -10.35
N SER A 266 -7.43 6.04 -9.86
CA SER A 266 -8.24 7.04 -10.58
C SER A 266 -7.46 8.36 -10.70
N PRO A 267 -7.78 9.23 -11.68
CA PRO A 267 -7.11 10.52 -11.82
C PRO A 267 -7.11 11.35 -10.52
N CYS A 268 -8.27 11.45 -9.86
CA CYS A 268 -8.40 12.12 -8.56
C CYS A 268 -7.59 11.42 -7.46
N GLY A 269 -7.61 10.08 -7.43
CA GLY A 269 -6.86 9.29 -6.45
C GLY A 269 -5.34 9.44 -6.58
N MET A 270 -4.83 9.57 -7.80
CA MET A 270 -3.40 9.80 -8.04
C MET A 270 -2.97 11.19 -7.56
N ILE A 271 -3.74 12.24 -7.88
CA ILE A 271 -3.49 13.61 -7.40
C ILE A 271 -3.56 13.63 -5.86
N TYR A 272 -4.59 13.02 -5.28
CA TYR A 272 -4.75 12.91 -3.84
C TYR A 272 -3.57 12.20 -3.17
N THR A 273 -3.09 11.11 -3.74
CA THR A 273 -1.93 10.37 -3.23
C THR A 273 -0.67 11.25 -3.21
N VAL A 274 -0.40 11.97 -4.30
CA VAL A 274 0.77 12.87 -4.38
C VAL A 274 0.67 13.99 -3.36
N SER A 275 -0.50 14.63 -3.27
CA SER A 275 -0.74 15.69 -2.28
C SER A 275 -0.50 15.17 -0.86
N THR A 276 -0.96 13.95 -0.56
CA THR A 276 -0.88 13.34 0.77
C THR A 276 0.56 12.99 1.12
N LEU A 277 1.34 12.48 0.16
CA LEU A 277 2.77 12.22 0.38
C LEU A 277 3.55 13.51 0.67
N LEU A 278 3.34 14.57 -0.11
CA LEU A 278 3.99 15.87 0.09
C LEU A 278 3.59 16.47 1.45
N PHE A 279 2.30 16.42 1.78
CA PHE A 279 1.77 16.91 3.04
C PHE A 279 2.33 16.16 4.24
N LEU A 280 2.35 14.82 4.19
CA LEU A 280 2.88 14.00 5.28
C LEU A 280 4.39 14.19 5.43
N LEU A 281 5.14 14.30 4.33
CA LEU A 281 6.56 14.56 4.38
C LEU A 281 6.85 15.94 5.02
N TRP A 282 6.11 16.97 4.62
CA TRP A 282 6.19 18.29 5.25
C TRP A 282 5.82 18.25 6.74
N LEU A 283 4.72 17.57 7.09
CA LEU A 283 4.23 17.48 8.46
C LEU A 283 5.24 16.79 9.39
N TRP A 284 5.90 15.74 8.91
CA TRP A 284 6.76 14.89 9.74
C TRP A 284 8.24 15.29 9.74
N GLU A 285 8.73 15.91 8.66
CA GLU A 285 10.13 16.31 8.54
C GLU A 285 10.35 17.81 8.81
N CYS A 286 9.42 18.67 8.39
CA CYS A 286 9.61 20.13 8.46
C CYS A 286 8.99 20.77 9.72
N ARG A 287 8.33 19.99 10.58
CA ARG A 287 7.64 20.48 11.79
C ARG A 287 8.10 19.68 13.02
N PRO A 288 8.11 20.30 14.21
CA PRO A 288 8.43 19.60 15.43
C PRO A 288 7.36 18.53 15.72
N VAL A 289 7.81 17.33 16.08
CA VAL A 289 6.95 16.19 16.42
C VAL A 289 6.96 15.99 17.93
N SER A 290 5.78 15.91 18.54
CA SER A 290 5.66 15.70 19.99
C SER A 290 6.23 14.32 20.40
N PRO A 291 6.70 14.15 21.65
CA PRO A 291 7.22 12.86 22.12
C PRO A 291 6.20 11.72 22.04
N ALA A 292 4.92 12.01 22.28
CA ALA A 292 3.84 11.03 22.18
C ALA A 292 3.65 10.55 20.73
N THR A 293 3.60 11.50 19.80
CA THR A 293 3.46 11.22 18.37
C THR A 293 4.67 10.44 17.84
N HIS A 294 5.89 10.85 18.22
CA HIS A 294 7.11 10.10 17.92
C HIS A 294 7.02 8.64 18.39
N ARG A 295 6.60 8.41 19.64
CA ARG A 295 6.50 7.06 20.22
C ARG A 295 5.49 6.19 19.47
N ILE A 296 4.29 6.72 19.21
CA ILE A 296 3.21 5.98 18.54
C ILE A 296 3.60 5.63 17.10
N PHE A 297 3.99 6.63 16.31
CA PHE A 297 4.28 6.42 14.89
C PHE A 297 5.61 5.70 14.66
N SER A 298 6.59 5.81 15.57
CA SER A 298 7.79 4.96 15.52
C SER A 298 7.46 3.51 15.77
N LEU A 299 6.57 3.21 16.74
CA LEU A 299 6.15 1.84 17.01
C LEU A 299 5.43 1.25 15.79
N LEU A 300 4.42 1.96 15.27
CA LEU A 300 3.69 1.52 14.08
C LEU A 300 4.59 1.39 12.85
N GLY A 301 5.53 2.31 12.65
CA GLY A 301 6.49 2.27 11.54
C GLY A 301 7.49 1.13 11.64
N ASN A 302 8.07 0.91 12.83
CA ASN A 302 9.06 -0.15 13.06
C ASN A 302 8.46 -1.55 12.83
N TYR A 303 7.19 -1.73 13.21
CA TYR A 303 6.46 -2.99 13.11
C TYR A 303 5.48 -3.03 11.93
N SER A 304 5.56 -2.08 10.98
CA SER A 304 4.58 -1.96 9.90
C SER A 304 4.49 -3.23 9.04
N TYR A 305 5.61 -3.92 8.83
CA TYR A 305 5.66 -5.12 7.98
C TYR A 305 5.00 -6.35 8.64
N PRO A 306 5.34 -6.74 9.89
CA PRO A 306 4.58 -7.75 10.61
C PRO A 306 3.09 -7.42 10.77
N ILE A 307 2.74 -6.15 11.07
CA ILE A 307 1.34 -5.70 11.16
C ILE A 307 0.62 -5.92 9.82
N TYR A 308 1.26 -5.53 8.71
CA TYR A 308 0.75 -5.77 7.37
C TYR A 308 0.49 -7.25 7.09
N LEU A 309 1.36 -8.15 7.54
CA LEU A 309 1.19 -9.58 7.28
C LEU A 309 0.05 -10.21 8.10
N VAL A 310 -0.15 -9.81 9.36
CA VAL A 310 -1.08 -10.48 10.28
C VAL A 310 -2.48 -9.85 10.37
N HIS A 311 -2.64 -8.57 10.00
CA HIS A 311 -3.91 -7.85 10.21
C HIS A 311 -5.17 -8.55 9.66
N PRO A 312 -5.15 -9.28 8.52
CA PRO A 312 -6.33 -10.01 8.04
C PRO A 312 -6.80 -11.10 8.98
N VAL A 313 -5.88 -11.75 9.71
CA VAL A 313 -6.25 -12.79 10.70
C VAL A 313 -7.14 -12.18 11.78
N PHE A 314 -6.72 -11.04 12.34
CA PHE A 314 -7.49 -10.34 13.36
C PHE A 314 -8.79 -9.77 12.79
N LEU A 315 -8.78 -9.25 11.56
CA LEU A 315 -9.98 -8.79 10.90
C LEU A 315 -10.99 -9.94 10.71
N SER A 316 -10.55 -11.10 10.21
CA SER A 316 -11.39 -12.29 10.05
C SER A 316 -11.94 -12.81 11.37
N ILE A 317 -11.17 -12.74 12.47
CA ILE A 317 -11.67 -13.11 13.80
C ILE A 317 -12.78 -12.15 14.24
N CYS A 318 -12.56 -10.84 14.12
CA CYS A 318 -13.54 -9.82 14.51
C CYS A 318 -14.84 -9.92 13.69
N THR A 319 -14.73 -10.07 12.36
CA THR A 319 -15.90 -10.16 11.48
C THR A 319 -16.61 -11.52 11.61
N GLY A 320 -15.86 -12.62 11.78
CA GLY A 320 -16.42 -13.93 12.06
C GLY A 320 -17.17 -13.98 13.39
N PHE A 321 -16.64 -13.33 14.43
CA PHE A 321 -17.35 -13.16 15.70
C PHE A 321 -18.66 -12.37 15.50
N ALA A 322 -18.59 -11.21 14.84
CA ALA A 322 -19.78 -10.42 14.55
C ALA A 322 -20.84 -11.21 13.77
N ALA A 323 -20.44 -11.98 12.76
CA ALA A 323 -21.33 -12.82 11.98
C ALA A 323 -21.97 -13.94 12.83
N ARG A 324 -21.18 -14.64 13.66
CA ARG A 324 -21.67 -15.73 14.52
C ARG A 324 -22.75 -15.26 15.51
N TYR A 325 -22.63 -14.04 16.02
CA TYR A 325 -23.59 -13.46 16.97
C TYR A 325 -24.64 -12.56 16.30
N GLY A 326 -24.70 -12.52 14.97
CA GLY A 326 -25.68 -11.70 14.24
C GLY A 326 -25.54 -10.19 14.47
N ILE A 327 -24.35 -9.72 14.83
CA ILE A 327 -24.08 -8.30 15.11
C ILE A 327 -24.08 -7.54 13.77
N THR A 328 -25.05 -6.67 13.57
CA THR A 328 -25.05 -5.76 12.42
C THR A 328 -23.89 -4.78 12.53
N LEU A 329 -23.04 -4.75 11.51
CA LEU A 329 -21.84 -3.89 11.44
C LEU A 329 -22.20 -2.43 11.20
N ARG A 330 -22.75 -1.78 12.23
CA ARG A 330 -22.99 -0.34 12.29
C ARG A 330 -21.67 0.43 12.43
N ALA A 331 -21.70 1.73 12.17
CA ALA A 331 -20.53 2.60 12.21
C ALA A 331 -19.68 2.46 13.49
N ILE A 332 -20.31 2.39 14.66
CA ILE A 332 -19.60 2.23 15.94
C ILE A 332 -18.83 0.90 16.01
N TYR A 333 -19.43 -0.20 15.53
CA TYR A 333 -18.78 -1.51 15.52
C TYR A 333 -17.62 -1.57 14.53
N ILE A 334 -17.75 -0.90 13.38
CA ILE A 334 -16.65 -0.77 12.41
C ILE A 334 -15.46 -0.02 13.04
N ILE A 335 -15.71 1.08 13.77
CA ILE A 335 -14.65 1.82 14.49
C ILE A 335 -14.03 0.94 15.58
N ILE A 336 -14.83 0.20 16.34
CA ILE A 336 -14.33 -0.74 17.35
C ILE A 336 -13.44 -1.81 16.69
N ILE A 337 -13.88 -2.41 15.59
CA ILE A 337 -13.10 -3.40 14.83
C ILE A 337 -11.78 -2.79 14.35
N TYR A 338 -11.80 -1.58 13.80
CA TYR A 338 -10.59 -0.88 13.37
C TYR A 338 -9.57 -0.72 14.51
N CYS A 339 -10.04 -0.27 15.68
CA CYS A 339 -9.20 -0.12 16.87
C CYS A 339 -8.66 -1.47 17.37
N LEU A 340 -9.52 -2.49 17.44
CA LEU A 340 -9.15 -3.83 17.90
C LEU A 340 -8.13 -4.49 16.97
N VAL A 341 -8.35 -4.45 15.65
CA VAL A 341 -7.42 -5.01 14.66
C VAL A 341 -6.07 -4.30 14.73
N THR A 342 -6.08 -2.96 14.81
CA THR A 342 -4.85 -2.18 14.93
C THR A 342 -4.07 -2.52 16.20
N ALA A 343 -4.75 -2.59 17.35
CA ALA A 343 -4.13 -2.92 18.62
C ALA A 343 -3.61 -4.36 18.65
N ALA A 344 -4.42 -5.33 18.23
CA ALA A 344 -4.07 -6.75 18.24
C ALA A 344 -2.90 -7.06 17.29
N ALA A 345 -2.93 -6.52 16.06
CA ALA A 345 -1.84 -6.68 15.11
C ALA A 345 -0.54 -6.02 15.61
N SER A 346 -0.62 -4.85 16.24
CA SER A 346 0.53 -4.17 16.82
C SER A 346 1.11 -4.95 18.02
N LEU A 347 0.26 -5.43 18.92
CA LEU A 347 0.68 -6.23 20.08
C LEU A 347 1.32 -7.54 19.65
N TRP A 348 0.71 -8.24 18.68
CA TRP A 348 1.28 -9.45 18.10
C TRP A 348 2.66 -9.19 17.50
N SER A 349 2.81 -8.08 16.77
CA SER A 349 4.07 -7.70 16.13
C SER A 349 5.16 -7.37 17.16
N VAL A 350 4.81 -6.67 18.24
CA VAL A 350 5.75 -6.40 19.34
C VAL A 350 6.13 -7.68 20.07
N ALA A 351 5.16 -8.56 20.34
CA ALA A 351 5.42 -9.83 21.01
C ALA A 351 6.37 -10.70 20.19
N ILE A 352 6.11 -10.85 18.88
CA ILE A 352 6.90 -11.73 18.03
C ILE A 352 8.32 -11.24 17.82
N SER A 353 8.54 -9.92 17.80
CA SER A 353 9.88 -9.33 17.73
C SER A 353 10.67 -9.42 19.04
N ARG A 354 10.01 -9.67 20.18
CA ARG A 354 10.68 -9.90 21.47
C ARG A 354 11.01 -11.37 21.74
N LEU A 355 10.37 -12.29 21.02
CA LEU A 355 10.66 -13.73 21.13
C LEU A 355 12.01 -14.05 20.48
N SER A 356 12.83 -14.86 21.15
CA SER A 356 14.09 -15.38 20.62
C SER A 356 13.81 -16.50 19.61
N LEU A 357 13.37 -16.11 18.42
CA LEU A 357 13.04 -17.05 17.34
C LEU A 357 14.29 -17.47 16.56
N PRO A 358 14.36 -18.72 16.06
CA PRO A 358 15.38 -19.12 15.10
C PRO A 358 15.39 -18.19 13.88
N ARG A 359 16.58 -17.94 13.31
CA ARG A 359 16.77 -16.97 12.22
C ARG A 359 15.85 -17.23 11.01
N TRP A 360 15.57 -18.48 10.67
CA TRP A 360 14.69 -18.83 9.55
C TRP A 360 13.24 -18.41 9.83
N LEU A 361 12.75 -18.63 11.06
CA LEU A 361 11.39 -18.28 11.47
C LEU A 361 11.21 -16.76 11.59
N SER A 362 12.24 -16.04 12.07
CA SER A 362 12.25 -14.57 12.08
C SER A 362 12.06 -13.99 10.68
N ILE A 363 12.78 -14.55 9.68
CA ILE A 363 12.62 -14.11 8.28
C ILE A 363 11.20 -14.38 7.81
N CYS A 364 10.66 -15.58 8.03
CA CYS A 364 9.31 -15.95 7.62
C CYS A 364 8.23 -15.02 8.19
N LEU A 365 8.34 -14.65 9.47
CA LEU A 365 7.30 -13.92 10.20
C LEU A 365 7.48 -12.40 10.17
N GLN A 366 8.72 -11.92 10.05
CA GLN A 366 9.06 -10.49 10.21
C GLN A 366 9.82 -9.91 8.99
N GLY A 367 10.23 -10.75 8.04
CA GLY A 367 11.04 -10.33 6.90
C GLY A 367 12.45 -9.84 7.27
N LYS A 368 12.92 -10.12 8.48
CA LYS A 368 14.22 -9.67 9.01
C LYS A 368 14.96 -10.77 9.76
#